data_AF-A0A6I1KLR0-F1
#
_entry.id   AF-A0A6I1KLR0-F1
#
_cell.length_a   1.000
_cell.length_b   1.000
_cell.length_c   1.000
_cell.angle_alpha   90.00
_cell.angle_beta   90.00
_cell.angle_gamma   90.00
#
_symmetry.space_group_name_H-M   'P 1'
#
loop_
_entity.id
_entity.type
_entity.pdbx_description
1 polymer ?
#
loop_
_entity_poly.entity_id
_entity_poly.type
_entity_poly.pdbx_seq_one_letter_code
_entity_poly.pdbx_strand_id
1 'polypeptide(L)'
;MKSCKNLDPSQAAGQFIYVFRREVVTEYNFEKFGGIVPLDQREAIEAGDVISVIYFDNKTDVIRGTITIWHNKSMAAIHRGGESIWGDWDESAELVVTEEYEETWNSHGEEISGRIAYNSYGVEGILSCGEFYTDCENRSMAGHYRLHPG
;
A
#
# COMPACT_ATOMS: atom_id res chain seq x y z
N MET A 1 8.85 10.58 -19.26
CA MET A 1 8.57 9.15 -19.48
C MET A 1 8.85 8.45 -18.16
N LYS A 2 7.84 7.82 -17.54
CA LYS A 2 8.02 7.01 -16.33
C LYS A 2 8.47 5.61 -16.78
N SER A 3 9.33 4.95 -16.01
CA SER A 3 10.02 3.72 -16.42
C SER A 3 10.02 2.76 -15.24
N CYS A 4 9.18 1.73 -15.35
CA CYS A 4 9.01 0.72 -14.31
C CYS A 4 10.09 -0.37 -14.42
N LYS A 5 10.54 -0.86 -13.28
CA LYS A 5 11.38 -2.07 -13.16
C LYS A 5 10.76 -3.02 -12.14
N ASN A 6 10.97 -4.32 -12.33
CA ASN A 6 10.66 -5.32 -11.32
C ASN A 6 11.62 -5.12 -10.14
N LEU A 7 11.15 -4.48 -9.06
CA LEU A 7 11.90 -4.46 -7.80
C LEU A 7 11.74 -5.81 -7.14
N ASP A 8 12.86 -6.46 -6.85
CA ASP A 8 12.92 -7.50 -5.84
C ASP A 8 12.46 -6.87 -4.50
N PRO A 9 11.37 -7.38 -3.87
CA PRO A 9 10.86 -6.85 -2.61
C PRO A 9 11.90 -6.78 -1.49
N SER A 10 12.98 -7.57 -1.58
CA SER A 10 14.11 -7.54 -0.64
C SER A 10 15.00 -6.29 -0.73
N GLN A 11 14.82 -5.45 -1.75
CA GLN A 11 15.62 -4.24 -1.98
C GLN A 11 15.04 -2.96 -1.40
N ALA A 12 13.80 -2.97 -0.89
CA ALA A 12 13.28 -1.84 -0.13
C ALA A 12 14.00 -1.81 1.24
N ALA A 13 14.70 -0.72 1.56
CA ALA A 13 15.31 -0.51 2.88
C ALA A 13 14.23 -0.15 3.94
N GLY A 14 13.09 -0.82 3.87
CA GLY A 14 11.91 -0.62 4.69
C GLY A 14 11.70 -1.76 5.67
N GLN A 15 11.01 -1.45 6.75
CA GLN A 15 10.52 -2.44 7.70
C GLN A 15 8.99 -2.43 7.66
N PHE A 16 8.38 -3.60 7.76
CA PHE A 16 6.98 -3.70 8.12
C PHE A 16 6.84 -4.63 9.31
N ILE A 17 5.85 -4.35 10.15
CA ILE A 17 5.58 -5.08 11.38
C ILE A 17 4.08 -5.35 11.43
N TYR A 18 3.72 -6.62 11.61
CA TYR A 18 2.36 -6.97 12.00
C TYR A 18 2.13 -6.49 13.44
N VAL A 19 1.27 -5.49 13.59
CA VAL A 19 0.77 -5.04 14.89
C VAL A 19 -0.30 -6.01 15.39
N PHE A 20 -1.20 -6.41 14.48
CA PHE A 20 -2.16 -7.50 14.67
C PHE A 20 -2.09 -8.44 13.48
N ARG A 21 -2.22 -9.75 13.72
CA ARG A 21 -2.19 -10.76 12.67
C ARG A 21 -3.39 -11.69 12.81
N ARG A 22 -4.33 -11.56 11.86
CA ARG A 22 -5.59 -12.33 11.78
C ARG A 22 -6.31 -12.42 13.13
N GLU A 23 -6.42 -11.28 13.82
CA GLU A 23 -7.17 -11.20 15.06
C GLU A 23 -8.67 -11.10 14.74
N VAL A 24 -9.48 -11.93 15.41
CA VAL A 24 -10.93 -11.85 15.30
C VAL A 24 -11.44 -10.70 16.16
N VAL A 25 -12.21 -9.80 15.55
CA VAL A 25 -12.85 -8.69 16.24
C VAL A 25 -14.06 -9.20 17.00
N THR A 26 -14.15 -8.80 18.25
CA THR A 26 -15.21 -9.11 19.20
C THR A 26 -15.62 -7.81 19.89
N GLU A 27 -16.79 -7.80 20.52
CA GLU A 27 -17.23 -6.64 21.31
C GLU A 27 -16.25 -6.26 22.44
N TYR A 28 -15.41 -7.21 22.88
CA TYR A 28 -14.48 -7.02 24.00
C TYR A 28 -13.10 -6.51 23.59
N ASN A 29 -12.68 -6.69 22.34
CA ASN A 29 -11.35 -6.26 21.87
C ASN A 29 -11.40 -5.10 20.88
N PHE A 30 -12.58 -4.53 20.62
CA PHE A 30 -12.74 -3.39 19.70
C PHE A 30 -11.82 -2.20 20.04
N GLU A 31 -11.70 -1.89 21.33
CA GLU A 31 -10.84 -0.79 21.83
C GLU A 31 -9.36 -0.99 21.51
N LYS A 32 -8.89 -2.23 21.29
CA LYS A 32 -7.47 -2.49 20.96
C LYS A 32 -7.06 -1.89 19.62
N PHE A 33 -8.01 -1.74 18.70
CA PHE A 33 -7.75 -1.12 17.40
C PHE A 33 -7.72 0.42 17.51
N GLY A 34 -8.21 0.97 18.63
CA GLY A 34 -8.14 2.39 18.95
C GLY A 34 -6.70 2.88 19.07
N GLY A 35 -6.35 3.91 18.29
CA GLY A 35 -5.01 4.52 18.26
C GLY A 35 -4.02 3.85 17.31
N ILE A 36 -4.35 2.68 16.76
CA ILE A 36 -3.54 1.99 15.74
C ILE A 36 -4.21 2.12 14.37
N VAL A 37 -5.52 1.88 14.31
CA VAL A 37 -6.29 1.97 13.07
C VAL A 37 -6.84 3.40 12.89
N PRO A 38 -6.62 4.02 11.72
CA PRO A 38 -7.22 5.30 11.34
C PRO A 38 -8.73 5.35 11.55
N LEU A 39 -9.29 6.53 11.83
CA LEU A 39 -10.70 6.66 12.23
C LEU A 39 -11.66 6.13 11.16
N ASP A 40 -11.46 6.53 9.91
CA ASP A 40 -12.24 6.11 8.74
C ASP A 40 -12.20 4.59 8.53
N GLN A 41 -11.04 3.96 8.74
CA GLN A 41 -10.91 2.51 8.69
C GLN A 41 -11.62 1.83 9.87
N ARG A 42 -11.54 2.43 11.06
CA ARG A 42 -12.18 1.90 12.27
C ARG A 42 -13.70 1.84 12.16
N GLU A 43 -14.30 2.81 11.46
CA GLU A 43 -15.74 2.84 11.21
C GLU A 43 -16.22 1.67 10.34
N ALA A 44 -15.33 1.05 9.56
CA ALA A 44 -15.61 -0.14 8.76
C ALA A 44 -15.35 -1.47 9.50
N ILE A 45 -14.83 -1.42 10.74
CA ILE A 45 -14.59 -2.61 11.55
C ILE A 45 -15.87 -3.04 12.25
N GLU A 46 -16.24 -4.31 12.09
CA GLU A 46 -17.41 -4.90 12.73
C GLU A 46 -17.02 -6.12 13.57
N ALA A 47 -17.83 -6.44 14.59
CA ALA A 47 -17.66 -7.69 15.33
C ALA A 47 -17.81 -8.91 14.39
N GLY A 48 -16.88 -9.85 14.49
CA GLY A 48 -16.77 -11.00 13.60
C GLY A 48 -15.74 -10.84 12.48
N ASP A 49 -15.23 -9.62 12.23
CA ASP A 49 -14.16 -9.41 11.25
C ASP A 49 -12.86 -10.09 11.64
N VAL A 50 -12.08 -10.52 10.65
CA VAL A 50 -10.74 -11.10 10.86
C VAL A 50 -9.72 -10.11 10.32
N ILE A 51 -9.05 -9.40 11.23
CA ILE A 51 -8.23 -8.24 10.87
C ILE A 51 -6.74 -8.50 11.06
N SER A 52 -5.95 -8.06 10.10
CA SER A 52 -4.51 -7.80 10.30
C SER A 52 -4.24 -6.31 10.17
N VAL A 53 -3.33 -5.79 10.99
CA VAL A 53 -2.83 -4.43 10.83
C VAL A 53 -1.33 -4.49 10.71
N ILE A 54 -0.82 -3.95 9.61
CA ILE A 54 0.60 -3.83 9.31
C ILE A 54 0.98 -2.36 9.49
N TYR A 55 2.02 -2.10 10.27
CA TYR A 55 2.71 -0.82 10.23
C TYR A 55 3.89 -0.95 9.27
N PHE A 56 4.06 0.00 8.36
CA PHE A 56 5.23 0.06 7.49
C PHE A 56 5.98 1.38 7.66
N ASP A 57 7.30 1.28 7.57
CA ASP A 57 8.24 2.39 7.49
C ASP A 57 9.24 2.08 6.37
N ASN A 58 8.97 2.59 5.18
CA ASN A 58 9.85 2.48 4.03
C ASN A 58 10.70 3.75 3.92
N LYS A 59 11.98 3.60 4.30
CA LYS A 59 12.96 4.68 4.32
C LYS A 59 13.44 5.08 2.93
N THR A 60 13.33 4.20 1.93
CA THR A 60 13.71 4.49 0.55
C THR A 60 12.80 5.58 -0.03
N ASP A 61 11.49 5.45 0.19
CA ASP A 61 10.50 6.39 -0.33
C ASP A 61 10.03 7.43 0.70
N VAL A 62 10.59 7.38 1.92
CA VAL A 62 10.18 8.23 3.06
C VAL A 62 8.66 8.14 3.31
N ILE A 63 8.11 6.93 3.11
CA ILE A 63 6.69 6.63 3.33
C ILE A 63 6.55 5.79 4.58
N ARG A 64 5.57 6.13 5.39
CA ARG A 64 5.18 5.37 6.58
C ARG A 64 3.68 5.39 6.73
N GLY A 65 3.13 4.38 7.37
CA GLY A 65 1.70 4.27 7.49
C GLY A 65 1.24 2.94 8.04
N THR A 66 -0.05 2.70 7.87
CA THR A 66 -0.67 1.42 8.24
C THR A 66 -1.44 0.84 7.07
N ILE A 67 -1.49 -0.48 7.02
CA ILE A 67 -2.40 -1.25 6.17
C ILE A 67 -3.31 -2.03 7.10
N THR A 68 -4.61 -1.84 6.98
CA THR A 68 -5.62 -2.68 7.65
C THR A 68 -6.21 -3.63 6.63
N ILE A 69 -6.26 -4.92 6.96
CA ILE A 69 -6.72 -6.00 6.08
C ILE A 69 -7.87 -6.72 6.76
N TRP A 70 -9.02 -6.81 6.09
CA TRP A 70 -10.19 -7.59 6.49
C TRP A 70 -10.21 -8.90 5.70
N HIS A 71 -9.62 -9.95 6.28
CA HIS A 71 -9.36 -11.24 5.62
C HIS A 71 -10.64 -11.91 5.13
N ASN A 72 -11.72 -11.83 5.93
CA ASN A 72 -13.03 -12.41 5.61
C ASN A 72 -13.82 -11.62 4.55
N LYS A 73 -13.42 -10.38 4.28
CA LYS A 73 -14.08 -9.48 3.32
C LYS A 73 -13.25 -9.29 2.03
N SER A 74 -12.05 -9.88 1.95
CA SER A 74 -11.08 -9.65 0.86
C SER A 74 -10.83 -8.17 0.59
N MET A 75 -10.81 -7.36 1.66
CA MET A 75 -10.72 -5.90 1.60
C MET A 75 -9.50 -5.43 2.37
N ALA A 76 -8.85 -4.37 1.90
CA ALA A 76 -7.81 -3.68 2.64
C ALA A 76 -7.84 -2.17 2.41
N ALA A 77 -7.22 -1.45 3.34
CA ALA A 77 -7.06 -0.01 3.27
C ALA A 77 -5.65 0.38 3.70
N ILE A 78 -5.03 1.30 2.97
CA ILE A 78 -3.72 1.87 3.29
C ILE A 78 -3.87 3.33 3.72
N HIS A 79 -3.24 3.69 4.84
CA HIS A 79 -3.22 5.06 5.35
C HIS A 79 -1.80 5.58 5.46
N ARG A 80 -1.50 6.66 4.73
CA ARG A 80 -0.18 7.30 4.64
C ARG A 80 -0.16 8.70 5.28
N GLY A 81 -1.06 8.99 6.22
CA GLY A 81 -1.18 10.29 6.91
C GLY A 81 -2.22 11.25 6.32
N GLY A 82 -3.06 10.77 5.39
CA GLY A 82 -4.19 11.51 4.79
C GLY A 82 -5.46 10.65 4.78
N GLU A 83 -6.27 10.74 3.73
CA GLU A 83 -7.38 9.79 3.55
C GLU A 83 -6.86 8.38 3.28
N SER A 84 -7.60 7.36 3.74
CA SER A 84 -7.24 5.98 3.43
C SER A 84 -7.59 5.66 1.98
N ILE A 85 -6.69 4.94 1.33
CA ILE A 85 -6.91 4.39 0.01
C ILE A 85 -7.43 2.97 0.21
N TRP A 86 -8.61 2.69 -0.35
CA TRP A 86 -9.31 1.42 -0.22
C TRP A 86 -9.10 0.53 -1.45
N GLY A 87 -9.12 -0.77 -1.25
CA GLY A 87 -9.01 -1.74 -2.33
C GLY A 87 -9.30 -3.17 -1.89
N ASP A 88 -9.20 -4.07 -2.85
CA ASP A 88 -9.26 -5.51 -2.64
C ASP A 88 -7.94 -5.99 -2.03
N TRP A 89 -7.99 -6.94 -1.12
CA TRP A 89 -6.79 -7.63 -0.63
C TRP A 89 -6.54 -8.91 -1.42
N ASP A 90 -5.44 -8.94 -2.16
CA ASP A 90 -4.91 -10.15 -2.79
C ASP A 90 -3.93 -10.84 -1.83
N GLU A 91 -4.40 -11.88 -1.14
CA GLU A 91 -3.60 -12.65 -0.20
C GLU A 91 -2.41 -13.36 -0.86
N SER A 92 -2.53 -13.73 -2.14
CA SER A 92 -1.50 -14.48 -2.85
C SER A 92 -0.32 -13.60 -3.27
N ALA A 93 -0.62 -12.36 -3.65
CA ALA A 93 0.36 -11.37 -4.05
C ALA A 93 0.78 -10.44 -2.89
N GLU A 94 0.09 -10.51 -1.74
CA GLU A 94 0.21 -9.56 -0.63
C GLU A 94 0.05 -8.09 -1.06
N LEU A 95 -0.98 -7.82 -1.87
CA LEU A 95 -1.26 -6.51 -2.45
C LEU A 95 -2.64 -5.96 -2.03
N VAL A 96 -2.71 -4.65 -1.82
CA VAL A 96 -3.96 -3.87 -1.81
C VAL A 96 -4.19 -3.36 -3.23
N VAL A 97 -5.22 -3.84 -3.92
CA VAL A 97 -5.52 -3.50 -5.32
C VAL A 97 -6.69 -2.53 -5.39
N THR A 98 -6.47 -1.30 -5.85
CA THR A 98 -7.52 -0.27 -5.92
C THR A 98 -8.35 -0.42 -7.19
N GLU A 99 -9.50 0.25 -7.28
CA GLU A 99 -10.32 0.27 -8.50
C GLU A 99 -9.74 1.19 -9.60
N GLU A 100 -8.70 1.97 -9.28
CA GLU A 100 -8.09 2.91 -10.20
C GLU A 100 -7.18 2.19 -11.20
N TYR A 101 -7.14 2.69 -12.43
CA TYR A 101 -6.32 2.16 -13.53
C TYR A 101 -5.27 3.17 -13.97
N GLU A 102 -4.08 2.69 -14.30
CA GLU A 102 -2.99 3.49 -14.87
C GLU A 102 -2.36 2.78 -16.07
N GLU A 103 -1.87 3.57 -17.03
CA GLU A 103 -1.10 3.12 -18.19
C GLU A 103 0.31 3.73 -18.12
N THR A 104 1.34 2.92 -18.35
CA THR A 104 2.75 3.32 -18.32
C THR A 104 3.57 2.50 -19.32
N TRP A 105 4.89 2.72 -19.36
CA TRP A 105 5.82 1.91 -20.13
C TRP A 105 6.93 1.35 -19.24
N ASN A 106 7.40 0.14 -19.55
CA ASN A 106 8.57 -0.42 -18.88
C ASN A 106 9.88 0.08 -19.51
N SER A 107 11.00 -0.28 -18.88
CA SER A 107 12.35 0.08 -19.38
C SER A 107 12.72 -0.48 -20.77
N HIS A 108 11.95 -1.44 -21.29
CA HIS A 108 12.09 -1.96 -22.66
C HIS A 108 11.20 -1.24 -23.68
N GLY A 109 10.39 -0.25 -23.24
CA GLY A 109 9.45 0.49 -24.08
C GLY A 109 8.11 -0.23 -24.33
N GLU A 110 7.83 -1.30 -23.59
CA GLU A 110 6.57 -2.03 -23.67
C GLU A 110 5.51 -1.33 -22.81
N GLU A 111 4.29 -1.21 -23.33
CA GLU A 111 3.16 -0.63 -22.62
C GLU A 111 2.65 -1.58 -21.53
N ILE A 112 2.42 -1.04 -20.34
CA ILE A 112 1.81 -1.73 -19.20
C ILE A 112 0.55 -0.97 -18.82
N SER A 113 -0.59 -1.66 -18.81
CA SER A 113 -1.85 -1.13 -18.32
C SER A 113 -2.42 -2.04 -17.23
N GLY A 114 -2.91 -1.47 -16.13
CA GLY A 114 -3.36 -2.28 -15.00
C GLY A 114 -3.99 -1.47 -13.87
N ARG A 115 -4.36 -2.16 -12.80
CA ARG A 115 -4.91 -1.54 -11.59
C ARG A 115 -3.77 -0.99 -10.72
N ILE A 116 -3.98 0.16 -10.08
CA ILE A 116 -3.06 0.64 -9.06
C ILE A 116 -3.09 -0.34 -7.87
N ALA A 117 -1.92 -0.70 -7.35
CA ALA A 117 -1.79 -1.59 -6.23
C ALA A 117 -0.68 -1.16 -5.26
N TYR A 118 -0.79 -1.60 -4.01
CA TYR A 118 0.16 -1.31 -2.93
C TYR A 118 0.62 -2.59 -2.27
N ASN A 119 1.93 -2.76 -2.11
CA ASN A 119 2.47 -3.90 -1.36
C ASN A 119 2.46 -3.65 0.17
N SER A 120 2.88 -4.66 0.93
CA SER A 120 2.98 -4.62 2.41
C SER A 120 3.95 -3.57 2.97
N TYR A 121 4.78 -2.96 2.14
CA TYR A 121 5.68 -1.85 2.47
C TYR A 121 5.10 -0.47 2.11
N GLY A 122 3.86 -0.44 1.61
CA GLY A 122 3.18 0.77 1.16
C GLY A 122 3.67 1.33 -0.17
N VAL A 123 4.49 0.55 -0.91
CA VAL A 123 4.99 0.94 -2.24
C VAL A 123 3.87 0.78 -3.24
N GLU A 124 3.65 1.85 -4.01
CA GLU A 124 2.67 1.94 -5.08
C GLU A 124 3.24 1.39 -6.37
N GLY A 125 2.40 0.68 -7.13
CA GLY A 125 2.73 0.16 -8.44
C GLY A 125 1.49 -0.19 -9.24
N ILE A 126 1.68 -0.88 -10.36
CA ILE A 126 0.63 -1.31 -11.27
C ILE A 126 0.58 -2.85 -11.26
N LEU A 127 -0.59 -3.41 -10.98
CA LEU A 127 -0.87 -4.83 -11.16
C LEU A 127 -1.44 -5.06 -12.56
N SER A 128 -0.69 -5.76 -13.41
CA SER A 128 -1.06 -6.08 -14.78
C SER A 128 -0.73 -7.54 -15.11
N CYS A 129 -1.67 -8.27 -15.70
CA CYS A 129 -1.49 -9.68 -16.07
C CYS A 129 -0.97 -10.60 -14.94
N GLY A 130 -1.26 -10.28 -13.68
CA GLY A 130 -0.79 -11.03 -12.50
C GLY A 130 0.63 -10.67 -12.03
N GLU A 131 1.28 -9.70 -12.68
CA GLU A 131 2.57 -9.16 -12.30
C GLU A 131 2.45 -7.75 -11.71
N PHE A 132 3.24 -7.45 -10.68
CA PHE A 132 3.27 -6.17 -10.00
C PHE A 132 4.50 -5.36 -10.39
N TYR A 133 4.28 -4.18 -10.95
CA TYR A 133 5.31 -3.31 -11.49
C TYR A 133 5.41 -2.02 -10.68
N THR A 134 6.60 -1.70 -10.18
CA THR A 134 6.87 -0.47 -9.43
C THR A 134 7.64 0.54 -10.27
N ASP A 135 7.30 1.83 -10.16
CA ASP A 135 8.09 2.90 -10.79
C ASP A 135 9.40 3.10 -10.00
N CYS A 136 10.53 2.86 -10.65
CA CYS A 136 11.85 2.93 -10.03
C CYS A 136 12.61 4.21 -10.38
N GLU A 137 12.11 5.02 -11.32
CA GLU A 137 12.95 6.05 -11.96
C GLU A 137 12.60 7.50 -11.65
N ASN A 138 11.73 7.83 -10.68
CA ASN A 138 11.46 9.26 -10.40
C ASN A 138 11.09 9.70 -8.97
N ARG A 139 11.38 8.96 -7.90
CA ARG A 139 11.13 9.46 -6.53
C ARG A 139 12.30 10.21 -5.86
N SER A 140 13.45 10.34 -6.52
CA SER A 140 14.59 11.15 -6.05
C SER A 140 14.54 12.64 -6.43
N MET A 141 13.47 13.13 -7.08
CA MET A 141 13.32 14.56 -7.43
C MET A 141 12.21 15.31 -6.69
N ALA A 142 11.72 14.81 -5.56
CA ALA A 142 10.89 15.61 -4.65
C ALA A 142 11.69 16.60 -3.77
N GLY A 143 12.98 16.81 -4.06
CA GLY A 143 13.84 17.64 -3.23
C GLY A 143 15.02 18.27 -3.94
N HIS A 144 14.84 18.92 -5.10
CA HIS A 144 15.71 20.02 -5.58
C HIS A 144 15.19 20.60 -6.91
N TYR A 145 14.12 21.41 -6.86
CA TYR A 145 14.01 22.52 -7.80
C TYR A 145 14.26 23.80 -7.03
N ARG A 146 15.51 24.26 -7.05
CA ARG A 146 15.84 25.66 -6.77
C ARG A 146 15.09 26.50 -7.80
N LEU A 147 14.10 27.25 -7.35
CA LEU A 147 13.67 28.45 -8.05
C LEU A 147 14.89 29.40 -8.08
N HIS A 148 15.45 29.62 -9.26
CA HIS A 148 16.19 30.84 -9.53
C HIS A 148 15.40 31.70 -10.52
N PRO A 149 15.46 33.02 -10.33
CA PRO A 149 14.49 33.96 -10.88
C PRO A 149 14.85 34.34 -12.32
N GLY A 150 13.82 34.58 -13.12
CA GLY A 150 13.89 35.48 -14.28
C GLY A 150 13.31 36.83 -13.89
#